data_AF-A0A524EU18-F1
#
_entry.id   AF-A0A524EU18-F1
#
_cell.length_a   1.000
_cell.length_b   1.000
_cell.length_c   1.000
_cell.angle_alpha   90.00
_cell.angle_beta   90.00
_cell.angle_gamma   90.00
#
_symmetry.space_group_name_H-M   'P 1'
#
loop_
_entity.id
_entity.type
_entity.pdbx_description
1 polymer ?
#
loop_
_entity_poly.entity_id
_entity_poly.type
_entity_poly.pdbx_seq_one_letter_code
_entity_poly.pdbx_strand_id
1 'polypeptide(L)'
;MDVKIFQFNGCNKCFYETLLLKLEEKMNIEFISDPQDWKEENMDVAVISGYILPDDLDSLQKIQNNSKRIFAYGDCTTTGGIFALANQRGHQVTPLKDLISNITNVNGCLGEIEELIAVINGEELQGNNPLCSVCKRKATCDYLDSVNRQIEIDDEETCFNDLGFLCNGFIAKKCKERCIDFNTPCRGCKPMVERSGIRMLGMFGTLMGNIEMATEHSEKGATDKLADADDDLTESLPDILGNFFRFTLLTSGLPRGRIQSSGNLLQDVFTGRLIEELPLITGLLGGNRSISLTLKLIETYEKANNIEVSTQTKKYRNELLSLEADLIEATNNKDAQKYKATTDKIRKIAGNMNLSNVYFGGFKQIIDDDVDFESYKSHIFEIVEGTYKNGSINYNIDPKGVIKEITIKEG
;
A
#
# COMPACT_ATOMS: atom_id res chain seq x y z
N MET A 1 -27.91 -8.95 13.51
CA MET A 1 -26.71 -8.51 14.24
C MET A 1 -26.47 -7.06 13.87
N ASP A 2 -26.35 -6.17 14.85
CA ASP A 2 -26.10 -4.75 14.61
C ASP A 2 -24.60 -4.48 14.42
N VAL A 3 -24.23 -4.03 13.23
CA VAL A 3 -22.84 -3.85 12.79
C VAL A 3 -22.62 -2.39 12.42
N LYS A 4 -21.67 -1.73 13.07
CA LYS A 4 -21.29 -0.36 12.75
C LYS A 4 -19.87 -0.33 12.20
N ILE A 5 -19.71 0.30 11.04
CA ILE A 5 -18.42 0.46 10.38
C ILE A 5 -17.96 1.89 10.61
N PHE A 6 -16.77 2.06 11.16
CA PHE A 6 -16.16 3.35 11.47
C PHE A 6 -14.98 3.61 10.54
N GLN A 7 -14.98 4.78 9.90
CA GLN A 7 -13.81 5.31 9.20
C GLN A 7 -13.14 6.38 10.06
N PHE A 8 -11.90 6.14 10.44
CA PHE A 8 -10.99 7.14 11.00
C PHE A 8 -10.20 7.81 9.86
N ASN A 9 -8.93 8.12 10.08
CA ASN A 9 -8.11 8.81 9.10
C ASN A 9 -7.65 7.89 7.95
N GLY A 10 -7.34 8.47 6.80
CA GLY A 10 -6.69 7.78 5.67
C GLY A 10 -7.62 7.45 4.50
N CYS A 11 -7.22 6.51 3.64
CA CYS A 11 -7.73 6.42 2.27
C CYS A 11 -9.13 5.83 2.07
N ASN A 12 -9.92 5.53 3.10
CA ASN A 12 -11.31 5.00 3.01
C ASN A 12 -11.59 3.73 2.18
N LYS A 13 -10.61 3.08 1.54
CA LYS A 13 -10.84 1.87 0.74
C LYS A 13 -11.43 0.71 1.55
N CYS A 14 -10.82 0.38 2.69
CA CYS A 14 -11.32 -0.69 3.55
C CYS A 14 -12.74 -0.37 4.03
N PHE A 15 -13.01 0.87 4.43
CA PHE A 15 -14.36 1.29 4.80
C PHE A 15 -15.38 1.03 3.69
N TYR A 16 -15.08 1.35 2.43
CA TYR A 16 -16.01 1.08 1.34
C TYR A 16 -16.05 -0.39 0.90
N GLU A 17 -14.97 -1.16 1.07
CA GLU A 17 -14.99 -2.61 0.82
C GLU A 17 -16.01 -3.31 1.73
N THR A 18 -16.27 -2.78 2.94
CA THR A 18 -17.32 -3.31 3.83
C THR A 18 -18.75 -3.12 3.30
N LEU A 19 -18.97 -2.38 2.20
CA LEU A 19 -20.27 -2.40 1.50
C LEU A 19 -20.70 -3.81 1.12
N LEU A 20 -19.74 -4.67 0.81
CA LEU A 20 -19.99 -6.07 0.48
C LEU A 20 -20.60 -6.87 1.63
N LEU A 21 -20.44 -6.43 2.90
CA LEU A 21 -21.18 -7.04 4.03
C LEU A 21 -22.70 -6.92 3.87
N LYS A 22 -23.20 -5.93 3.11
CA LYS A 22 -24.65 -5.77 2.87
C LYS A 22 -25.24 -6.86 1.99
N LEU A 23 -24.40 -7.70 1.38
CA LEU A 23 -24.82 -8.90 0.67
C LEU A 23 -25.13 -10.07 1.63
N GLU A 24 -24.78 -9.95 2.91
CA GLU A 24 -25.08 -10.94 3.95
C GLU A 24 -26.49 -10.71 4.54
N GLU A 25 -27.30 -11.76 4.60
CA GLU A 25 -28.73 -11.65 4.99
C GLU A 25 -28.99 -11.28 6.47
N LYS A 26 -27.97 -11.34 7.35
CA LYS A 26 -28.13 -11.29 8.82
C LYS A 26 -27.46 -10.09 9.51
N MET A 27 -26.96 -9.13 8.75
CA MET A 27 -26.24 -7.95 9.27
C MET A 27 -27.03 -6.67 9.02
N ASN A 28 -27.34 -5.93 10.08
CA ASN A 28 -27.83 -4.55 9.98
C ASN A 28 -26.61 -3.63 9.99
N ILE A 29 -26.28 -3.00 8.87
CA ILE A 29 -25.01 -2.29 8.71
C ILE A 29 -25.23 -0.78 8.65
N GLU A 30 -24.58 -0.07 9.57
CA GLU A 30 -24.48 1.38 9.57
C GLU A 30 -23.04 1.82 9.24
N PHE A 31 -22.93 2.85 8.42
CA PHE A 31 -21.66 3.42 7.98
C PHE A 31 -21.45 4.77 8.65
N ILE A 32 -20.42 4.86 9.50
CA ILE A 32 -20.08 6.04 10.28
C ILE A 32 -18.75 6.56 9.74
N SER A 33 -18.87 7.52 8.82
CA SER A 33 -17.69 8.16 8.23
C SER A 33 -17.01 9.15 9.17
N ASP A 34 -17.71 9.57 10.24
CA ASP A 34 -17.22 10.52 11.24
C ASP A 34 -17.44 10.00 12.66
N PRO A 35 -16.42 9.36 13.27
CA PRO A 35 -16.54 8.83 14.61
C PRO A 35 -16.69 9.89 15.71
N GLN A 36 -16.38 11.16 15.45
CA GLN A 36 -16.49 12.23 16.45
C GLN A 36 -17.95 12.65 16.66
N ASP A 37 -18.74 12.66 15.58
CA ASP A 37 -20.16 13.04 15.59
C ASP A 37 -21.11 11.87 15.93
N TRP A 38 -20.56 10.69 16.20
CA TRP A 38 -21.35 9.50 16.46
C TRP A 38 -22.02 9.50 17.85
N LYS A 39 -23.29 9.06 17.91
CA LYS A 39 -24.19 9.23 19.07
C LYS A 39 -24.10 8.12 20.14
N GLU A 40 -23.01 7.35 20.16
CA GLU A 40 -22.74 6.38 21.23
C GLU A 40 -23.81 5.30 21.43
N GLU A 41 -24.49 4.92 20.34
CA GLU A 41 -25.51 3.89 20.38
C GLU A 41 -24.89 2.49 20.53
N ASN A 42 -25.45 1.62 21.36
CA ASN A 42 -24.99 0.22 21.49
C ASN A 42 -24.95 -0.53 20.15
N MET A 43 -24.02 -1.47 20.00
CA MET A 43 -23.90 -2.34 18.83
C MET A 43 -23.36 -3.73 19.19
N ASP A 44 -23.61 -4.72 18.33
CA ASP A 44 -23.01 -6.04 18.49
C ASP A 44 -21.56 -6.06 18.01
N VAL A 45 -21.28 -5.40 16.87
CA VAL A 45 -19.98 -5.42 16.21
C VAL A 45 -19.57 -4.02 15.77
N ALA A 46 -18.36 -3.62 16.15
CA ALA A 46 -17.66 -2.49 15.54
C ALA A 46 -16.57 -2.98 14.59
N VAL A 47 -16.57 -2.45 13.36
CA VAL A 47 -15.45 -2.60 12.42
C VAL A 47 -14.77 -1.25 12.27
N ILE A 48 -13.48 -1.18 12.58
CA ILE A 48 -12.70 0.06 12.57
C ILE A 48 -11.71 0.01 11.39
N SER A 49 -11.78 1.01 10.52
CA SER A 49 -10.90 1.22 9.39
C SER A 49 -10.22 2.59 9.50
N GLY A 50 -8.98 2.68 9.02
CA GLY A 50 -8.18 3.92 9.07
C GLY A 50 -7.16 3.93 10.21
N TYR A 51 -6.19 4.83 10.10
CA TYR A 51 -5.13 4.96 11.10
C TYR A 51 -5.58 5.85 12.26
N ILE A 52 -5.03 5.59 13.44
CA ILE A 52 -5.42 6.27 14.68
C ILE A 52 -4.38 7.31 15.08
N LEU A 53 -4.86 8.49 15.47
CA LEU A 53 -4.11 9.59 16.05
C LEU A 53 -4.51 9.82 17.52
N PRO A 54 -3.72 10.59 18.30
CA PRO A 54 -4.08 10.92 19.68
C PRO A 54 -5.46 11.59 19.84
N ASP A 55 -5.89 12.39 18.86
CA ASP A 55 -7.17 13.10 18.91
C ASP A 55 -8.39 12.16 18.71
N ASP A 56 -8.15 10.91 18.30
CA ASP A 56 -9.19 9.91 18.08
C ASP A 56 -9.56 9.11 19.34
N LEU A 57 -8.82 9.28 20.43
CA LEU A 57 -8.92 8.43 21.62
C LEU A 57 -10.30 8.50 22.29
N ASP A 58 -10.93 9.68 22.30
CA ASP A 58 -12.27 9.85 22.87
C ASP A 58 -13.32 9.05 22.08
N SER A 59 -13.30 9.14 20.74
CA SER A 59 -14.18 8.34 19.87
C SER A 59 -13.91 6.84 20.02
N LEU A 60 -12.65 6.43 20.15
CA LEU A 60 -12.29 5.04 20.38
C LEU A 60 -12.82 4.49 21.71
N GLN A 61 -12.74 5.27 22.79
CA GLN A 61 -13.27 4.87 24.09
C GLN A 61 -14.79 4.70 24.04
N LYS A 62 -15.50 5.59 23.33
CA LYS A 62 -16.94 5.48 23.10
C LYS A 62 -17.29 4.20 22.34
N ILE A 63 -16.55 3.89 21.27
CA ILE A 63 -16.76 2.64 20.52
C ILE A 63 -16.51 1.43 21.41
N GLN A 64 -15.44 1.43 22.20
CA GLN A 64 -15.11 0.33 23.11
C GLN A 64 -16.20 0.06 24.13
N ASN A 65 -16.74 1.11 24.75
CA ASN A 65 -17.77 0.99 25.79
C ASN A 65 -19.12 0.50 25.25
N ASN A 66 -19.40 0.72 23.97
CA ASN A 66 -20.71 0.46 23.35
C ASN A 66 -20.69 -0.75 22.38
N SER A 67 -19.58 -1.48 22.28
CA SER A 67 -19.41 -2.62 21.36
C SER A 67 -19.18 -3.94 22.11
N LYS A 68 -19.82 -5.03 21.65
CA LYS A 68 -19.52 -6.37 22.18
C LYS A 68 -18.25 -6.96 21.59
N ARG A 69 -17.98 -6.72 20.31
CA ARG A 69 -16.80 -7.21 19.57
C ARG A 69 -16.26 -6.12 18.65
N ILE A 70 -14.94 -6.04 18.54
CA ILE A 70 -14.24 -5.00 17.77
C ILE A 70 -13.26 -5.66 16.80
N PHE A 71 -13.33 -5.25 15.54
CA PHE A 71 -12.45 -5.72 14.46
C PHE A 71 -11.66 -4.56 13.89
N ALA A 72 -10.33 -4.69 13.85
CA ALA A 72 -9.48 -3.80 13.07
C ALA A 72 -9.43 -4.31 11.63
N TYR A 73 -9.87 -3.50 10.68
CA TYR A 73 -9.97 -3.88 9.27
C TYR A 73 -9.04 -3.05 8.40
N GLY A 74 -7.97 -3.69 7.93
CA GLY A 74 -6.93 -3.10 7.08
C GLY A 74 -5.66 -2.70 7.82
N ASP A 75 -4.57 -2.55 7.08
CA ASP A 75 -3.24 -2.35 7.67
C ASP A 75 -3.08 -1.01 8.40
N CYS A 76 -3.77 0.05 7.94
CA CYS A 76 -3.76 1.34 8.62
C CYS A 76 -4.18 1.22 10.10
N THR A 77 -5.16 0.35 10.39
CA THR A 77 -5.67 0.13 11.75
C THR A 77 -4.88 -0.95 12.50
N THR A 78 -4.47 -2.02 11.82
CA THR A 78 -3.85 -3.18 12.46
C THR A 78 -2.34 -3.03 12.72
N THR A 79 -1.64 -2.27 11.88
CA THR A 79 -0.17 -2.11 11.91
C THR A 79 0.29 -0.65 11.78
N GLY A 80 -0.66 0.27 11.53
CA GLY A 80 -0.39 1.68 11.18
C GLY A 80 -0.30 1.90 9.66
N GLY A 81 -0.05 0.85 8.88
CA GLY A 81 -0.02 0.88 7.42
C GLY A 81 0.97 1.89 6.85
N ILE A 82 0.71 2.33 5.62
CA ILE A 82 1.59 3.28 4.91
C ILE A 82 1.72 4.64 5.61
N PHE A 83 0.68 5.08 6.32
CA PHE A 83 0.68 6.35 7.04
C PHE A 83 1.64 6.36 8.23
N ALA A 84 1.94 5.17 8.78
CA ALA A 84 2.91 5.04 9.87
C ALA A 84 4.33 5.45 9.48
N LEU A 85 4.65 5.50 8.18
CA LEU A 85 5.95 5.98 7.71
C LEU A 85 6.26 7.40 8.19
N ALA A 86 5.24 8.23 8.42
CA ALA A 86 5.39 9.56 9.00
C ALA A 86 5.99 9.55 10.42
N ASN A 87 5.90 8.44 11.15
CA ASN A 87 6.48 8.33 12.50
C ASN A 87 8.02 8.36 12.47
N GLN A 88 8.66 8.19 11.30
CA GLN A 88 10.09 8.47 11.10
C GLN A 88 10.43 9.96 11.34
N ARG A 89 9.42 10.83 11.28
CA ARG A 89 9.51 12.28 11.48
C ARG A 89 8.80 12.76 12.76
N GLY A 90 8.49 11.85 13.68
CA GLY A 90 7.93 12.18 14.99
C GLY A 90 6.39 12.19 15.08
N HIS A 91 5.67 11.86 14.01
CA HIS A 91 4.23 11.63 14.09
C HIS A 91 3.85 10.48 15.03
N GLN A 92 2.59 10.45 15.44
CA GLN A 92 2.06 9.50 16.44
C GLN A 92 0.92 8.64 15.89
N VAL A 93 1.06 8.16 14.66
CA VAL A 93 0.18 7.09 14.16
C VAL A 93 0.36 5.87 15.07
N THR A 94 -0.73 5.26 15.52
CA THR A 94 -0.68 4.13 16.46
C THR A 94 -1.59 2.99 15.99
N PRO A 95 -1.14 1.71 16.00
CA PRO A 95 -1.99 0.57 15.72
C PRO A 95 -3.07 0.40 16.80
N LEU A 96 -4.27 -0.04 16.42
CA LEU A 96 -5.40 -0.14 17.35
C LEU A 96 -5.14 -1.08 18.53
N LYS A 97 -4.40 -2.17 18.30
CA LYS A 97 -4.04 -3.16 19.33
C LYS A 97 -3.23 -2.59 20.51
N ASP A 98 -2.56 -1.46 20.30
CA ASP A 98 -1.75 -0.80 21.33
C ASP A 98 -2.61 0.14 22.20
N LEU A 99 -3.86 0.38 21.79
CA LEU A 99 -4.81 1.28 22.45
C LEU A 99 -6.00 0.53 23.09
N ILE A 100 -6.45 -0.55 22.46
CA ILE A 100 -7.61 -1.34 22.89
C ILE A 100 -7.26 -2.83 22.93
N SER A 101 -7.63 -3.51 24.02
CA SER A 101 -7.51 -4.95 24.19
C SER A 101 -8.68 -5.72 23.57
N ASN A 102 -8.49 -7.03 23.29
CA ASN A 102 -9.54 -7.94 22.78
C ASN A 102 -10.10 -7.58 21.39
N ILE A 103 -9.23 -7.10 20.50
CA ILE A 103 -9.57 -6.86 19.10
C ILE A 103 -9.16 -8.04 18.21
N THR A 104 -9.87 -8.26 17.11
CA THR A 104 -9.45 -9.18 16.04
C THR A 104 -8.94 -8.38 14.84
N ASN A 105 -7.74 -8.69 14.36
CA ASN A 105 -7.12 -8.02 13.24
C ASN A 105 -7.42 -8.75 11.92
N VAL A 106 -7.86 -8.02 10.92
CA VAL A 106 -7.95 -8.45 9.52
C VAL A 106 -6.98 -7.60 8.71
N ASN A 107 -5.82 -8.18 8.38
CA ASN A 107 -4.73 -7.50 7.70
C ASN A 107 -4.97 -7.38 6.19
N GLY A 108 -4.35 -6.38 5.59
CA GLY A 108 -4.37 -6.15 4.15
C GLY A 108 -4.53 -4.68 3.80
N CYS A 109 -4.04 -4.34 2.62
CA CYS A 109 -4.24 -3.05 2.00
C CYS A 109 -4.45 -3.35 0.52
N LEU A 110 -5.65 -3.65 0.03
CA LEU A 110 -6.98 -3.67 0.67
C LEU A 110 -7.20 -4.89 1.62
N GLY A 111 -7.96 -4.72 2.70
CA GLY A 111 -8.38 -5.83 3.56
C GLY A 111 -9.29 -6.81 2.83
N GLU A 112 -9.25 -8.09 3.18
CA GLU A 112 -10.09 -9.12 2.55
C GLU A 112 -11.45 -9.20 3.23
N ILE A 113 -12.50 -8.91 2.48
CA ILE A 113 -13.87 -8.92 3.00
C ILE A 113 -14.29 -10.30 3.47
N GLU A 114 -13.83 -11.35 2.78
CA GLU A 114 -14.15 -12.74 3.10
C GLU A 114 -13.59 -13.13 4.48
N GLU A 115 -12.37 -12.66 4.81
CA GLU A 115 -11.79 -12.84 6.13
C GLU A 115 -12.55 -12.08 7.21
N LEU A 116 -13.01 -10.85 6.92
CA LEU A 116 -13.83 -10.08 7.84
C LEU A 116 -15.18 -10.75 8.12
N ILE A 117 -15.86 -11.26 7.09
CA ILE A 117 -17.13 -11.99 7.21
C ILE A 117 -16.94 -13.22 8.10
N ALA A 118 -15.90 -14.02 7.85
CA ALA A 118 -15.59 -15.22 8.61
C ALA A 118 -15.44 -14.91 10.11
N VAL A 119 -14.58 -13.93 10.47
CA VAL A 119 -14.35 -13.61 11.88
C VAL A 119 -15.56 -12.97 12.54
N ILE A 120 -16.35 -12.17 11.81
CA ILE A 120 -17.62 -11.62 12.32
C ILE A 120 -18.58 -12.77 12.67
N ASN A 121 -18.65 -13.82 11.85
CA ASN A 121 -19.48 -15.00 12.11
C ASN A 121 -18.89 -15.95 13.18
N GLY A 122 -17.71 -15.65 13.72
CA GLY A 122 -17.07 -16.44 14.77
C GLY A 122 -16.21 -17.59 14.24
N GLU A 123 -15.88 -17.58 12.95
CA GLU A 123 -14.98 -18.53 12.33
C GLU A 123 -13.51 -18.11 12.54
N GLU A 124 -12.59 -19.08 12.47
CA GLU A 124 -11.16 -18.79 12.50
C GLU A 124 -10.67 -18.26 11.15
N LEU A 125 -9.69 -17.35 11.19
CA LEU A 125 -9.03 -16.87 9.98
C LEU A 125 -8.29 -18.02 9.27
N GLN A 126 -8.87 -18.49 8.17
CA GLN A 126 -8.24 -19.47 7.30
C GLN A 126 -7.14 -18.79 6.46
N GLY A 127 -5.87 -18.77 6.90
CA GLY A 127 -4.92 -17.97 6.12
C GLY A 127 -3.48 -17.85 6.58
N ASN A 128 -2.88 -18.85 7.22
CA ASN A 128 -1.43 -18.80 7.51
C ASN A 128 -0.55 -19.28 6.34
N ASN A 129 -1.12 -19.47 5.14
CA ASN A 129 -0.35 -19.90 3.98
C ASN A 129 0.57 -18.76 3.49
N PRO A 130 1.88 -19.02 3.32
CA PRO A 130 2.81 -18.05 2.75
C PRO A 130 2.39 -17.64 1.33
N LEU A 131 2.63 -16.38 0.94
CA LEU A 131 2.35 -15.93 -0.43
C LEU A 131 3.13 -16.74 -1.47
N CYS A 132 4.38 -17.08 -1.17
CA CYS A 132 5.23 -17.90 -2.04
C CYS A 132 4.62 -19.28 -2.36
N SER A 133 3.73 -19.82 -1.53
CA SER A 133 3.06 -21.11 -1.79
C SER A 133 2.12 -21.10 -3.00
N VAL A 134 1.66 -19.91 -3.41
CA VAL A 134 0.78 -19.71 -4.58
C VAL A 134 1.42 -18.89 -5.70
N CYS A 135 2.70 -18.52 -5.53
CA CYS A 135 3.45 -17.77 -6.54
C CYS A 135 3.89 -18.71 -7.67
N LYS A 136 3.71 -18.27 -8.93
CA LYS A 136 4.21 -19.01 -10.10
C LYS A 136 5.75 -19.04 -10.15
N ARG A 137 6.38 -17.96 -9.68
CA ARG A 137 7.83 -17.78 -9.67
C ARG A 137 8.53 -18.72 -8.68
N LYS A 138 9.75 -19.16 -8.99
CA LYS A 138 10.57 -20.10 -8.21
C LYS A 138 11.87 -19.47 -7.79
N ALA A 139 12.23 -19.70 -6.52
CA ALA A 139 13.44 -19.16 -5.93
C ALA A 139 14.61 -20.14 -6.06
N THR A 140 15.79 -19.66 -6.46
CA THR A 140 17.07 -20.38 -6.38
C THR A 140 17.82 -20.05 -5.09
N CYS A 141 17.59 -18.86 -4.52
CA CYS A 141 18.31 -18.33 -3.36
C CYS A 141 19.81 -18.12 -3.60
N ASP A 142 20.21 -17.90 -4.84
CA ASP A 142 21.58 -17.51 -5.19
C ASP A 142 21.87 -16.06 -4.77
N TYR A 143 23.15 -15.73 -4.65
CA TYR A 143 23.56 -14.34 -4.43
C TYR A 143 23.27 -13.49 -5.67
N LEU A 144 22.90 -12.23 -5.43
CA LEU A 144 22.52 -11.28 -6.47
C LEU A 144 23.76 -10.61 -7.06
N ASP A 145 23.76 -10.45 -8.37
CA ASP A 145 24.74 -9.63 -9.08
C ASP A 145 24.38 -8.13 -9.01
N SER A 146 23.09 -7.80 -8.95
CA SER A 146 22.60 -6.42 -8.85
C SER A 146 21.21 -6.32 -8.22
N VAL A 147 20.83 -5.12 -7.82
CA VAL A 147 19.46 -4.79 -7.37
C VAL A 147 18.80 -3.92 -8.42
N ASN A 148 17.57 -4.29 -8.79
CA ASN A 148 16.82 -3.62 -9.84
C ASN A 148 15.62 -2.86 -9.25
N ARG A 149 15.38 -1.66 -9.78
CA ARG A 149 14.33 -0.74 -9.30
C ARG A 149 13.11 -0.71 -10.22
N GLN A 150 13.32 -0.65 -11.53
CA GLN A 150 12.25 -0.61 -12.53
C GLN A 150 12.05 -1.97 -13.19
N ILE A 151 10.79 -2.37 -13.37
CA ILE A 151 10.44 -3.70 -13.87
C ILE A 151 10.03 -3.60 -15.33
N GLU A 152 10.88 -4.15 -16.20
CA GLU A 152 10.57 -4.49 -17.59
C GLU A 152 11.18 -5.87 -17.85
N ILE A 153 10.46 -6.92 -17.46
CA ILE A 153 10.93 -8.31 -17.58
C ILE A 153 9.87 -9.15 -18.28
N ASP A 154 10.32 -9.98 -19.23
CA ASP A 154 9.50 -11.03 -19.83
C ASP A 154 9.64 -12.36 -19.06
N ASP A 155 10.62 -12.47 -18.16
CA ASP A 155 10.77 -13.61 -17.26
C ASP A 155 9.61 -13.68 -16.27
N GLU A 156 8.81 -14.74 -16.38
CA GLU A 156 7.66 -15.02 -15.52
C GLU A 156 7.88 -16.12 -14.47
N GLU A 157 9.01 -16.81 -14.52
CA GLU A 157 9.28 -18.04 -13.76
C GLU A 157 10.30 -17.83 -12.64
N THR A 158 11.26 -16.91 -12.80
CA THR A 158 12.30 -16.65 -11.79
C THR A 158 11.75 -15.76 -10.68
N CYS A 159 12.12 -16.04 -9.42
CA CYS A 159 11.71 -15.21 -8.29
C CYS A 159 12.17 -13.76 -8.46
N PHE A 160 11.30 -12.81 -8.12
CA PHE A 160 11.66 -11.40 -8.13
C PHE A 160 12.94 -11.11 -7.34
N ASN A 161 13.09 -11.74 -6.15
CA ASN A 161 14.28 -11.54 -5.34
C ASN A 161 15.55 -12.01 -6.05
N ASP A 162 15.51 -13.14 -6.76
CA ASP A 162 16.68 -13.67 -7.51
C ASP A 162 16.99 -12.81 -8.75
N LEU A 163 15.98 -12.13 -9.31
CA LEU A 163 16.13 -11.13 -10.37
C LEU A 163 16.55 -9.75 -9.82
N GLY A 164 16.89 -9.64 -8.54
CA GLY A 164 17.31 -8.38 -7.92
C GLY A 164 16.16 -7.41 -7.58
N PHE A 165 14.90 -7.79 -7.73
CA PHE A 165 13.74 -6.98 -7.34
C PHE A 165 13.29 -7.33 -5.93
N LEU A 166 13.32 -6.36 -5.01
CA LEU A 166 12.88 -6.58 -3.64
C LEU A 166 11.41 -7.00 -3.56
N CYS A 167 11.17 -8.25 -3.19
CA CYS A 167 9.84 -8.83 -3.04
C CYS A 167 9.62 -9.40 -1.63
N ASN A 168 8.68 -8.80 -0.90
CA ASN A 168 8.31 -9.21 0.46
C ASN A 168 7.48 -10.51 0.51
N GLY A 169 7.49 -11.35 -0.52
CA GLY A 169 6.67 -12.56 -0.60
C GLY A 169 7.01 -13.58 0.50
N PHE A 170 8.30 -13.70 0.86
CA PHE A 170 8.77 -14.63 1.89
C PHE A 170 8.26 -14.33 3.31
N ILE A 171 7.87 -13.07 3.56
CA ILE A 171 7.37 -12.61 4.86
C ILE A 171 5.89 -12.26 4.85
N ALA A 172 5.19 -12.52 3.74
CA ALA A 172 3.80 -12.16 3.52
C ALA A 172 2.89 -13.39 3.42
N LYS A 173 1.66 -13.24 3.90
CA LYS A 173 0.59 -14.23 3.71
C LYS A 173 0.02 -14.11 2.30
N LYS A 174 -0.59 -15.20 1.82
CA LYS A 174 -1.44 -15.15 0.61
C LYS A 174 -2.49 -14.05 0.76
N CYS A 175 -2.68 -13.26 -0.31
CA CYS A 175 -3.72 -12.24 -0.37
C CYS A 175 -4.51 -12.28 -1.67
N LYS A 176 -5.73 -11.74 -1.65
CA LYS A 176 -6.63 -11.64 -2.82
C LYS A 176 -6.11 -10.73 -3.93
N GLU A 177 -5.46 -9.62 -3.58
CA GLU A 177 -5.05 -8.59 -4.56
C GLU A 177 -3.79 -8.98 -5.37
N ARG A 178 -3.10 -10.08 -5.01
CA ARG A 178 -2.02 -10.75 -5.76
C ARG A 178 -1.17 -9.86 -6.69
N CYS A 179 -0.46 -8.86 -6.14
CA CYS A 179 0.38 -7.95 -6.94
C CYS A 179 1.38 -8.69 -7.85
N ILE A 180 1.88 -9.83 -7.37
CA ILE A 180 2.84 -10.71 -8.07
C ILE A 180 2.34 -11.23 -9.43
N ASP A 181 1.03 -11.22 -9.68
CA ASP A 181 0.44 -11.65 -10.95
C ASP A 181 0.49 -10.55 -12.03
N PHE A 182 0.82 -9.31 -11.64
CA PHE A 182 0.87 -8.12 -12.50
C PHE A 182 2.27 -7.53 -12.56
N ASN A 183 3.28 -8.40 -12.62
CA ASN A 183 4.71 -8.03 -12.62
C ASN A 183 5.07 -6.98 -11.55
N THR A 184 4.53 -7.16 -10.34
CA THR A 184 4.74 -6.24 -9.22
C THR A 184 5.13 -7.02 -7.96
N PRO A 185 6.34 -6.80 -7.41
CA PRO A 185 6.79 -7.42 -6.18
C PRO A 185 5.82 -7.23 -5.03
N CYS A 186 5.77 -8.22 -4.14
CA CYS A 186 4.98 -8.09 -2.92
C CYS A 186 5.55 -6.95 -2.05
N ARG A 187 4.66 -6.09 -1.57
CA ARG A 187 5.03 -4.95 -0.69
C ARG A 187 4.83 -5.26 0.81
N GLY A 188 4.44 -6.48 1.15
CA GLY A 188 4.38 -6.95 2.54
C GLY A 188 3.22 -6.41 3.37
N CYS A 189 2.09 -6.04 2.74
CA CYS A 189 0.93 -5.50 3.46
C CYS A 189 0.32 -6.51 4.45
N LYS A 190 0.24 -7.79 4.10
CA LYS A 190 -0.28 -8.86 4.97
C LYS A 190 0.87 -9.65 5.62
N PRO A 191 1.44 -9.23 6.77
CA PRO A 191 2.61 -9.87 7.35
C PRO A 191 2.29 -11.29 7.85
N MET A 192 3.21 -12.23 7.61
CA MET A 192 3.13 -13.62 8.08
C MET A 192 3.91 -13.86 9.37
N VAL A 193 4.94 -13.04 9.62
CA VAL A 193 5.88 -13.19 10.72
C VAL A 193 6.02 -11.88 11.50
N GLU A 194 6.37 -11.98 12.78
CA GLU A 194 6.68 -10.80 13.59
C GLU A 194 7.92 -10.08 13.05
N ARG A 195 7.90 -8.75 13.14
CA ARG A 195 8.98 -7.86 12.66
C ARG A 195 9.35 -8.18 11.21
N SER A 196 8.33 -8.35 10.37
CA SER A 196 8.47 -8.82 8.99
C SER A 196 9.50 -8.00 8.20
N GLY A 197 9.45 -6.67 8.29
CA GLY A 197 10.43 -5.79 7.63
C GLY A 197 11.87 -6.03 8.03
N ILE A 198 12.15 -6.28 9.33
CA ILE A 198 13.50 -6.61 9.81
C ILE A 198 13.97 -7.95 9.23
N ARG A 199 13.08 -8.95 9.20
CA ARG A 199 13.41 -10.27 8.64
C ARG A 199 13.67 -10.19 7.15
N MET A 200 12.87 -9.42 6.41
CA MET A 200 13.08 -9.21 4.97
C MET A 200 14.38 -8.45 4.71
N LEU A 201 14.69 -7.42 5.51
CA LEU A 201 15.96 -6.69 5.43
C LEU A 201 17.15 -7.64 5.63
N GLY A 202 17.13 -8.51 6.64
CA GLY A 202 18.19 -9.49 6.86
C GLY A 202 18.32 -10.51 5.72
N MET A 203 17.19 -11.02 5.22
CA MET A 203 17.17 -11.97 4.12
C MET A 203 17.70 -11.35 2.81
N PHE A 204 17.15 -10.22 2.39
CA PHE A 204 17.57 -9.53 1.17
C PHE A 204 19.00 -9.00 1.28
N GLY A 205 19.38 -8.48 2.44
CA GLY A 205 20.78 -8.13 2.76
C GLY A 205 21.75 -9.28 2.60
N THR A 206 21.33 -10.52 2.92
CA THR A 206 22.14 -11.72 2.68
C THR A 206 22.26 -12.03 1.19
N LEU A 207 21.17 -11.90 0.42
CA LEU A 207 21.18 -12.13 -1.03
C LEU A 207 22.11 -11.13 -1.75
N MET A 208 22.18 -9.89 -1.27
CA MET A 208 23.06 -8.84 -1.81
C MET A 208 24.55 -9.03 -1.45
N GLY A 209 24.96 -10.17 -0.89
CA GLY A 209 26.33 -10.40 -0.39
C GLY A 209 27.46 -10.28 -1.42
N ASN A 210 27.15 -10.30 -2.72
CA ASN A 210 28.11 -10.10 -3.81
C ASN A 210 28.16 -8.65 -4.34
N ILE A 211 27.25 -7.78 -3.90
CA ILE A 211 27.18 -6.39 -4.39
C ILE A 211 28.23 -5.55 -3.66
N GLU A 212 28.99 -4.77 -4.42
CA GLU A 212 30.04 -3.93 -3.88
C GLU A 212 29.44 -2.77 -3.07
N MET A 213 30.04 -2.48 -1.91
CA MET A 213 29.71 -1.32 -1.08
C MET A 213 30.97 -0.48 -0.87
N ALA A 214 30.86 0.83 -1.10
CA ALA A 214 31.95 1.73 -0.82
C ALA A 214 32.18 1.81 0.70
N THR A 215 33.39 1.44 1.13
CA THR A 215 33.81 1.52 2.53
C THR A 215 35.12 2.29 2.65
N GLU A 216 35.24 3.06 3.73
CA GLU A 216 36.48 3.77 4.04
C GLU A 216 36.92 3.54 5.48
N HIS A 217 38.24 3.55 5.70
CA HIS A 217 38.79 3.38 7.03
C HIS A 217 38.47 4.63 7.88
N SER A 218 38.12 4.43 9.15
CA SER A 218 37.98 5.59 10.04
C SER A 218 39.35 6.18 10.38
N GLU A 219 39.47 7.52 10.44
CA GLU A 219 40.72 8.24 10.73
C GLU A 219 41.43 7.77 12.03
N LYS A 220 40.70 7.14 12.94
CA LYS A 220 41.20 6.70 14.26
C LYS A 220 41.46 5.19 14.36
N GLY A 221 41.59 4.49 13.23
CA GLY A 221 41.97 3.08 13.21
C GLY A 221 40.91 2.12 13.77
N ALA A 222 39.66 2.53 13.78
CA ALA A 222 38.52 1.64 14.03
C ALA A 222 37.88 1.22 12.69
N THR A 223 37.17 0.10 12.75
CA THR A 223 36.35 -0.56 11.72
C THR A 223 35.92 0.31 10.54
N ASP A 224 35.91 -0.27 9.34
CA ASP A 224 35.38 0.33 8.12
C ASP A 224 34.01 0.97 8.39
N LYS A 225 33.79 2.16 7.83
CA LYS A 225 32.46 2.79 7.74
C LYS A 225 32.03 2.82 6.28
N LEU A 226 30.73 3.01 6.05
CA LEU A 226 30.24 3.38 4.72
C LEU A 226 30.92 4.68 4.30
N ALA A 227 31.47 4.68 3.09
CA ALA A 227 32.06 5.88 2.51
C ALA A 227 30.96 6.86 2.08
N ASP A 228 31.32 8.14 1.93
CA ASP A 228 30.43 9.14 1.33
C ASP A 228 30.45 9.08 -0.22
N ALA A 229 31.06 8.04 -0.79
CA ALA A 229 31.15 7.81 -2.23
C ALA A 229 29.95 6.97 -2.72
N ASP A 230 29.56 7.19 -3.97
CA ASP A 230 28.50 6.42 -4.61
C ASP A 230 28.89 4.94 -4.71
N ASP A 231 27.91 4.06 -4.50
CA ASP A 231 28.05 2.61 -4.60
C ASP A 231 26.77 1.96 -5.12
N ASP A 232 26.94 0.78 -5.73
CA ASP A 232 25.86 0.05 -6.40
C ASP A 232 24.69 -0.26 -5.46
N LEU A 233 24.96 -0.50 -4.17
CA LEU A 233 23.92 -0.83 -3.20
C LEU A 233 23.08 0.40 -2.83
N THR A 234 23.71 1.51 -2.48
CA THR A 234 23.02 2.72 -2.06
C THR A 234 22.25 3.38 -3.21
N GLU A 235 22.78 3.32 -4.44
CA GLU A 235 22.08 3.78 -5.65
C GLU A 235 20.83 2.94 -5.96
N SER A 236 20.94 1.62 -5.79
CA SER A 236 19.86 0.68 -6.11
C SER A 236 18.79 0.59 -5.03
N LEU A 237 19.11 0.92 -3.77
CA LEU A 237 18.18 0.81 -2.64
C LEU A 237 18.19 2.04 -1.71
N PRO A 238 17.91 3.25 -2.22
CA PRO A 238 18.02 4.48 -1.45
C PRO A 238 16.89 4.65 -0.41
N ASP A 239 15.76 3.96 -0.57
CA ASP A 239 14.61 4.03 0.35
C ASP A 239 14.44 2.76 1.20
N ILE A 240 15.34 2.53 2.16
CA ILE A 240 15.24 1.39 3.08
C ILE A 240 13.89 1.36 3.82
N LEU A 241 13.38 2.52 4.24
CA LEU A 241 12.16 2.58 5.03
C LEU A 241 10.93 2.15 4.22
N GLY A 242 10.74 2.73 3.03
CA GLY A 242 9.58 2.46 2.18
C GLY A 242 9.65 1.10 1.48
N ASN A 243 10.83 0.50 1.41
CA ASN A 243 11.02 -0.84 0.84
C ASN A 243 10.71 -1.96 1.85
N PHE A 244 11.25 -1.87 3.07
CA PHE A 244 11.13 -2.95 4.06
C PHE A 244 10.04 -2.74 5.11
N PHE A 245 9.68 -1.48 5.40
CA PHE A 245 8.83 -1.14 6.55
C PHE A 245 7.53 -0.43 6.16
N ARG A 246 7.18 -0.44 4.86
CA ARG A 246 6.03 0.30 4.30
C ARG A 246 4.75 0.19 5.12
N PHE A 247 4.40 -1.02 5.55
CA PHE A 247 3.19 -1.28 6.32
C PHE A 247 3.46 -1.69 7.76
N THR A 248 4.73 -1.89 8.15
CA THR A 248 5.08 -2.56 9.40
C THR A 248 6.09 -1.78 10.25
N LEU A 249 6.30 -0.50 9.95
CA LEU A 249 7.23 0.34 10.72
C LEU A 249 6.94 0.29 12.23
N LEU A 250 5.68 0.40 12.65
CA LEU A 250 5.34 0.42 14.08
C LEU A 250 5.38 -0.96 14.73
N THR A 251 5.22 -2.01 13.95
CA THR A 251 5.32 -3.40 14.44
C THR A 251 6.74 -3.98 14.30
N SER A 252 7.69 -3.20 13.77
CA SER A 252 9.10 -3.59 13.64
C SER A 252 9.86 -3.59 14.97
N GLY A 253 9.43 -2.77 15.93
CA GLY A 253 10.16 -2.50 17.17
C GLY A 253 11.24 -1.41 17.03
N LEU A 254 11.35 -0.77 15.87
CA LEU A 254 12.20 0.42 15.70
C LEU A 254 11.64 1.60 16.53
N PRO A 255 12.51 2.41 17.14
CA PRO A 255 12.08 3.60 17.84
C PRO A 255 11.48 4.62 16.86
N ARG A 256 10.64 5.53 17.37
CA ARG A 256 10.18 6.68 16.58
C ARG A 256 11.39 7.49 16.12
N GLY A 257 11.31 8.00 14.89
CA GLY A 257 12.39 8.78 14.32
C GLY A 257 12.56 10.10 15.04
N ARG A 258 13.80 10.59 15.08
CA ARG A 258 14.20 11.81 15.81
C ARG A 258 14.32 13.04 14.91
N ILE A 259 14.18 12.85 13.60
CA ILE A 259 14.23 13.95 12.64
C ILE A 259 12.90 14.70 12.73
N GLN A 260 12.97 16.03 12.76
CA GLN A 260 11.79 16.86 12.86
C GLN A 260 10.91 16.75 11.61
N SER A 261 9.59 16.71 11.83
CA SER A 261 8.56 16.74 10.79
C SER A 261 8.63 17.98 9.91
N SER A 262 8.25 17.82 8.65
CA SER A 262 7.98 18.93 7.75
C SER A 262 6.71 19.71 8.13
N GLY A 263 5.92 19.19 9.07
CA GLY A 263 4.66 19.74 9.57
C GLY A 263 3.41 19.04 9.04
N ASN A 264 3.51 18.22 7.98
CA ASN A 264 2.37 17.50 7.40
C ASN A 264 2.65 16.00 7.31
N LEU A 265 1.75 15.18 7.87
CA LEU A 265 1.87 13.73 7.94
C LEU A 265 2.09 13.09 6.56
N LEU A 266 1.33 13.48 5.54
CA LEU A 266 1.46 12.93 4.20
C LEU A 266 2.79 13.31 3.54
N GLN A 267 3.34 14.49 3.84
CA GLN A 267 4.62 14.93 3.27
C GLN A 267 5.75 14.05 3.81
N ASP A 268 5.66 13.71 5.10
CA ASP A 268 6.58 12.79 5.75
C ASP A 268 6.39 11.33 5.27
N VAL A 269 5.20 10.95 4.78
CA VAL A 269 4.97 9.67 4.06
C VAL A 269 5.69 9.65 2.72
N PHE A 270 5.59 10.73 1.93
CA PHE A 270 6.22 10.84 0.60
C PHE A 270 7.71 11.14 0.63
N THR A 271 8.28 11.49 1.78
CA THR A 271 9.69 11.80 1.91
C THR A 271 10.56 10.58 1.63
N GLY A 272 11.48 10.72 0.67
CA GLY A 272 12.42 9.67 0.27
C GLY A 272 11.81 8.54 -0.57
N ARG A 273 10.57 8.68 -1.06
CA ARG A 273 9.95 7.66 -1.90
C ARG A 273 10.44 7.73 -3.34
N LEU A 274 10.70 6.56 -3.89
CA LEU A 274 11.12 6.37 -5.27
C LEU A 274 9.99 6.71 -6.25
N ILE A 275 10.32 7.36 -7.38
CA ILE A 275 9.35 7.81 -8.38
C ILE A 275 8.58 6.63 -8.98
N GLU A 276 9.28 5.54 -9.25
CA GLU A 276 8.75 4.26 -9.72
C GLU A 276 7.72 3.64 -8.76
N GLU A 277 7.80 3.92 -7.46
CA GLU A 277 6.87 3.40 -6.45
C GLU A 277 5.65 4.31 -6.27
N LEU A 278 5.70 5.55 -6.76
CA LEU A 278 4.63 6.50 -6.55
C LEU A 278 3.28 6.07 -7.15
N PRO A 279 3.18 5.49 -8.35
CA PRO A 279 1.91 4.96 -8.87
C PRO A 279 1.24 3.97 -7.92
N LEU A 280 2.05 3.10 -7.31
CA LEU A 280 1.59 2.10 -6.35
C LEU A 280 1.19 2.74 -5.02
N ILE A 281 1.90 3.78 -4.57
CA ILE A 281 1.60 4.53 -3.35
C ILE A 281 0.32 5.35 -3.52
N THR A 282 0.15 6.07 -4.63
CA THR A 282 -1.08 6.83 -4.92
C THR A 282 -2.27 5.90 -5.13
N GLY A 283 -2.03 4.75 -5.75
CA GLY A 283 -3.02 3.68 -5.87
C GLY A 283 -3.54 3.25 -4.50
N LEU A 284 -2.72 3.25 -3.44
CA LEU A 284 -3.15 2.95 -2.08
C LEU A 284 -3.85 4.16 -1.41
N LEU A 285 -3.20 5.32 -1.44
CA LEU A 285 -3.58 6.51 -0.67
C LEU A 285 -4.82 7.23 -1.22
N GLY A 286 -5.10 7.11 -2.52
CA GLY A 286 -6.14 7.89 -3.18
C GLY A 286 -7.58 7.46 -2.91
N GLY A 287 -7.80 6.34 -2.20
CA GLY A 287 -9.14 5.91 -1.84
C GLY A 287 -10.06 5.64 -3.03
N ASN A 288 -11.31 6.10 -2.95
CA ASN A 288 -12.25 6.07 -4.07
C ASN A 288 -11.81 6.94 -5.27
N ARG A 289 -10.80 7.79 -5.11
CA ARG A 289 -10.18 8.59 -6.19
C ARG A 289 -8.81 8.06 -6.61
N SER A 290 -8.49 6.81 -6.24
CA SER A 290 -7.15 6.25 -6.48
C SER A 290 -6.76 6.18 -7.95
N ILE A 291 -7.71 6.01 -8.87
CA ILE A 291 -7.44 5.94 -10.30
C ILE A 291 -7.09 7.34 -10.82
N SER A 292 -7.96 8.33 -10.64
CA SER A 292 -7.70 9.68 -11.12
C SER A 292 -6.45 10.29 -10.52
N LEU A 293 -6.18 10.06 -9.23
CA LEU A 293 -4.97 10.53 -8.58
C LEU A 293 -3.70 9.86 -9.12
N THR A 294 -3.74 8.54 -9.31
CA THR A 294 -2.59 7.79 -9.86
C THR A 294 -2.31 8.21 -11.31
N LEU A 295 -3.35 8.29 -12.14
CA LEU A 295 -3.21 8.73 -13.53
C LEU A 295 -2.73 10.18 -13.60
N LYS A 296 -3.24 11.08 -12.76
CA LYS A 296 -2.76 12.47 -12.71
C LYS A 296 -1.29 12.55 -12.36
N LEU A 297 -0.82 11.77 -11.40
CA LEU A 297 0.61 11.69 -11.06
C LEU A 297 1.42 11.19 -12.25
N ILE A 298 1.01 10.06 -12.84
CA ILE A 298 1.70 9.45 -13.98
C ILE A 298 1.77 10.41 -15.16
N GLU A 299 0.64 10.95 -15.61
CA GLU A 299 0.54 11.85 -16.76
C GLU A 299 1.33 13.16 -16.54
N THR A 300 1.40 13.65 -15.30
CA THR A 300 2.23 14.83 -14.99
C THR A 300 3.70 14.50 -15.19
N TYR A 301 4.17 13.35 -14.70
CA TYR A 301 5.55 12.91 -14.87
C TYR A 301 5.88 12.62 -16.34
N GLU A 302 4.99 11.92 -17.04
CA GLU A 302 5.16 11.59 -18.46
C GLU A 302 5.26 12.87 -19.30
N LYS A 303 4.43 13.87 -19.03
CA LYS A 303 4.51 15.16 -19.70
C LYS A 303 5.82 15.90 -19.41
N ALA A 304 6.26 15.93 -18.16
CA ALA A 304 7.49 16.60 -17.76
C ALA A 304 8.74 15.97 -18.41
N ASN A 305 8.70 14.66 -18.63
CA ASN A 305 9.82 13.87 -19.15
C ASN A 305 9.65 13.42 -20.61
N ASN A 306 8.66 13.96 -21.33
CA ASN A 306 8.38 13.65 -22.74
C ASN A 306 8.17 12.15 -23.03
N ILE A 307 7.53 11.42 -22.10
CA ILE A 307 7.17 10.02 -22.29
C ILE A 307 5.86 9.97 -23.10
N GLU A 308 5.93 9.49 -24.33
CA GLU A 308 4.76 9.31 -25.18
C GLU A 308 4.04 7.99 -24.86
N VAL A 309 2.70 8.05 -24.82
CA VAL A 309 1.86 6.87 -24.60
C VAL A 309 0.92 6.63 -25.78
N SER A 310 0.71 5.36 -26.10
CA SER A 310 -0.09 4.93 -27.25
C SER A 310 -1.57 5.28 -27.10
N THR A 311 -2.30 5.21 -28.21
CA THR A 311 -3.77 5.31 -28.23
C THR A 311 -4.42 4.22 -27.38
N GLN A 312 -3.82 3.03 -27.34
CA GLN A 312 -4.35 1.90 -26.57
C GLN A 312 -4.19 2.13 -25.06
N THR A 313 -3.04 2.65 -24.62
CA THR A 313 -2.82 3.06 -23.23
C THR A 313 -3.86 4.10 -22.81
N LYS A 314 -4.08 5.14 -23.62
CA LYS A 314 -5.10 6.18 -23.36
C LYS A 314 -6.51 5.60 -23.25
N LYS A 315 -6.86 4.61 -24.09
CA LYS A 315 -8.15 3.93 -24.05
C LYS A 315 -8.40 3.26 -22.70
N TYR A 316 -7.47 2.42 -22.23
CA TYR A 316 -7.63 1.74 -20.94
C TYR A 316 -7.62 2.71 -19.75
N ARG A 317 -6.81 3.77 -19.80
CA ARG A 317 -6.82 4.83 -18.76
C ARG A 317 -8.17 5.55 -18.69
N ASN A 318 -8.78 5.88 -19.84
CA ASN A 318 -10.11 6.48 -19.88
C ASN A 318 -11.20 5.53 -19.37
N GLU A 319 -11.09 4.23 -19.67
CA GLU A 319 -12.01 3.22 -19.14
C GLU A 319 -11.92 3.14 -17.61
N LEU A 320 -10.70 3.14 -17.06
CA LEU A 320 -10.49 3.19 -15.61
C LEU A 320 -11.11 4.44 -14.98
N LEU A 321 -10.99 5.61 -15.60
CA LEU A 321 -11.63 6.84 -15.11
C LEU A 321 -13.17 6.74 -15.10
N SER A 322 -13.76 6.09 -16.10
CA SER A 322 -15.20 5.81 -16.12
C SER A 322 -15.59 4.88 -14.99
N LEU A 323 -14.81 3.82 -14.73
CA LEU A 323 -15.05 2.90 -13.62
C LEU A 323 -14.87 3.57 -12.25
N GLU A 324 -13.98 4.56 -12.12
CA GLU A 324 -13.88 5.36 -10.89
C GLU A 324 -15.17 6.16 -10.64
N ALA A 325 -15.77 6.75 -11.68
CA ALA A 325 -17.05 7.44 -11.55
C ALA A 325 -18.15 6.48 -11.09
N ASP A 326 -18.21 5.28 -11.67
CA ASP A 326 -19.15 4.23 -11.25
C ASP A 326 -18.92 3.79 -9.79
N LEU A 327 -17.65 3.72 -9.35
CA LEU A 327 -17.28 3.37 -7.99
C LEU A 327 -17.73 4.44 -6.99
N ILE A 328 -17.52 5.72 -7.32
CA ILE A 328 -17.98 6.86 -6.52
C ILE A 328 -19.51 6.85 -6.42
N GLU A 329 -20.21 6.58 -7.53
CA GLU A 329 -21.67 6.47 -7.51
C GLU A 329 -22.16 5.31 -6.63
N ALA A 330 -21.56 4.12 -6.77
CA ALA A 330 -21.90 2.95 -5.96
C ALA A 330 -21.68 3.20 -4.46
N THR A 331 -20.59 3.87 -4.11
CA THR A 331 -20.26 4.18 -2.71
C THR A 331 -21.18 5.25 -2.11
N ASN A 332 -21.53 6.30 -2.87
CA ASN A 332 -22.50 7.31 -2.45
C ASN A 332 -23.89 6.71 -2.22
N ASN A 333 -24.32 5.80 -3.12
CA ASN A 333 -25.61 5.12 -3.03
C ASN A 333 -25.60 3.93 -2.06
N LYS A 334 -24.44 3.58 -1.49
CA LYS A 334 -24.22 2.40 -0.66
C LYS A 334 -24.74 1.11 -1.34
N ASP A 335 -24.54 1.00 -2.65
CA ASP A 335 -24.96 -0.12 -3.50
C ASP A 335 -23.85 -1.17 -3.57
N ALA A 336 -24.04 -2.27 -2.83
CA ALA A 336 -23.07 -3.34 -2.74
C ALA A 336 -22.91 -4.15 -4.04
N GLN A 337 -23.98 -4.31 -4.82
CA GLN A 337 -23.94 -5.07 -6.07
C GLN A 337 -23.18 -4.30 -7.15
N LYS A 338 -23.50 -3.00 -7.31
CA LYS A 338 -22.75 -2.12 -8.22
C LYS A 338 -21.30 -1.99 -7.78
N TYR A 339 -21.04 -1.83 -6.47
CA TYR A 339 -19.67 -1.80 -5.94
C TYR A 339 -18.88 -3.06 -6.32
N LYS A 340 -19.45 -4.24 -6.10
CA LYS A 340 -18.81 -5.51 -6.48
C LYS A 340 -18.53 -5.57 -7.97
N ALA A 341 -19.52 -5.31 -8.81
CA ALA A 341 -19.38 -5.38 -10.26
C ALA A 341 -18.34 -4.39 -10.79
N THR A 342 -18.31 -3.17 -10.26
CA THR A 342 -17.33 -2.14 -10.66
C THR A 342 -15.92 -2.50 -10.21
N THR A 343 -15.73 -2.93 -8.96
CA THR A 343 -14.40 -3.33 -8.48
C THR A 343 -13.86 -4.56 -9.20
N ASP A 344 -14.70 -5.52 -9.59
CA ASP A 344 -14.29 -6.67 -10.42
C ASP A 344 -13.78 -6.20 -11.80
N LYS A 345 -14.42 -5.22 -12.43
CA LYS A 345 -13.93 -4.61 -13.69
C LYS A 345 -12.63 -3.83 -13.51
N ILE A 346 -12.50 -3.07 -12.42
CA ILE A 346 -11.25 -2.36 -12.10
C ILE A 346 -10.11 -3.36 -11.94
N ARG A 347 -10.32 -4.46 -11.21
CA ARG A 347 -9.31 -5.52 -11.03
C ARG A 347 -8.91 -6.15 -12.36
N LYS A 348 -9.83 -6.31 -13.33
CA LYS A 348 -9.47 -6.83 -14.66
C LYS A 348 -8.45 -5.95 -15.38
N ILE A 349 -8.59 -4.62 -15.33
CA ILE A 349 -7.75 -3.69 -16.09
C ILE A 349 -6.53 -3.25 -15.28
N ALA A 350 -6.76 -2.78 -14.06
CA ALA A 350 -5.72 -2.26 -13.16
C ALA A 350 -4.96 -3.36 -12.40
N GLY A 351 -5.32 -4.63 -12.64
CA GLY A 351 -4.83 -5.82 -11.96
C GLY A 351 -5.44 -6.02 -10.57
N ASN A 352 -5.49 -4.96 -9.77
CA ASN A 352 -6.03 -5.02 -8.42
C ASN A 352 -6.55 -3.65 -7.97
N MET A 353 -7.17 -3.59 -6.79
CA MET A 353 -7.70 -2.33 -6.25
C MET A 353 -6.61 -1.33 -5.87
N ASN A 354 -5.33 -1.71 -5.88
CA ASN A 354 -4.19 -0.82 -5.72
C ASN A 354 -3.49 -0.49 -7.04
N LEU A 355 -4.12 -0.81 -8.17
CA LEU A 355 -3.67 -0.46 -9.51
C LEU A 355 -2.30 -1.02 -9.87
N SER A 356 -1.98 -2.23 -9.41
CA SER A 356 -0.63 -2.79 -9.61
C SER A 356 -0.26 -3.03 -11.06
N ASN A 357 -1.23 -3.10 -11.98
CA ASN A 357 -0.94 -3.19 -13.41
C ASN A 357 -0.69 -1.84 -14.08
N VAL A 358 -1.10 -0.72 -13.47
CA VAL A 358 -0.98 0.63 -14.04
C VAL A 358 0.42 1.17 -13.75
N TYR A 359 1.10 1.68 -14.78
CA TYR A 359 2.45 2.23 -14.63
C TYR A 359 2.72 3.39 -15.60
N PHE A 360 3.91 3.97 -15.50
CA PHE A 360 4.41 4.92 -16.49
C PHE A 360 4.52 4.24 -17.85
N GLY A 361 4.21 4.96 -18.93
CA GLY A 361 4.23 4.45 -20.30
C GLY A 361 3.03 3.57 -20.68
N GLY A 362 2.48 2.81 -19.73
CA GLY A 362 1.44 1.82 -20.03
C GLY A 362 1.06 0.92 -18.86
N PHE A 363 1.02 -0.38 -19.14
CA PHE A 363 0.64 -1.42 -18.19
C PHE A 363 1.69 -2.53 -18.15
N LYS A 364 1.85 -3.14 -16.98
CA LYS A 364 2.90 -4.15 -16.72
C LYS A 364 2.52 -5.57 -17.14
N GLN A 365 1.24 -5.80 -17.43
CA GLN A 365 0.74 -7.07 -17.88
C GLN A 365 -0.52 -6.95 -18.76
N ILE A 366 -0.72 -7.99 -19.58
CA ILE A 366 -1.85 -8.21 -20.48
C ILE A 366 -3.18 -7.97 -19.76
N ILE A 367 -4.04 -7.16 -20.40
CA ILE A 367 -5.42 -6.86 -19.96
C ILE A 367 -6.43 -7.66 -20.78
N ASP A 368 -6.15 -7.80 -22.08
CA ASP A 368 -7.01 -8.43 -23.07
C ASP A 368 -6.13 -9.19 -24.06
N ASP A 369 -6.33 -10.51 -24.15
CA ASP A 369 -5.56 -11.41 -25.03
C ASP A 369 -5.79 -11.11 -26.52
N ASP A 370 -6.89 -10.43 -26.86
CA ASP A 370 -7.22 -10.03 -28.24
C ASP A 370 -6.48 -8.76 -28.69
N VAL A 371 -5.75 -8.09 -27.80
CA VAL A 371 -5.00 -6.86 -28.09
C VAL A 371 -3.51 -7.08 -27.88
N ASP A 372 -2.71 -6.79 -28.90
CA ASP A 372 -1.25 -6.86 -28.84
C ASP A 372 -0.69 -6.07 -27.65
N PHE A 373 -0.03 -6.78 -26.72
CA PHE A 373 0.46 -6.22 -25.48
C PHE A 373 1.51 -5.13 -25.70
N GLU A 374 2.35 -5.29 -26.72
CA GLU A 374 3.37 -4.30 -27.08
C GLU A 374 2.77 -2.92 -27.40
N SER A 375 1.48 -2.86 -27.78
CA SER A 375 0.79 -1.58 -28.01
C SER A 375 0.49 -0.80 -26.73
N TYR A 376 0.56 -1.39 -25.53
CA TYR A 376 0.28 -0.72 -24.25
C TYR A 376 1.21 -1.15 -23.10
N LYS A 377 2.31 -1.84 -23.41
CA LYS A 377 3.33 -2.28 -22.45
C LYS A 377 4.09 -1.09 -21.87
N SER A 378 4.28 -1.11 -20.55
CA SER A 378 5.19 -0.17 -19.88
C SER A 378 6.65 -0.50 -20.18
N HIS A 379 7.51 0.51 -20.23
CA HIS A 379 8.95 0.39 -20.47
C HIS A 379 9.74 1.12 -19.37
N ILE A 380 11.01 0.77 -19.21
CA ILE A 380 11.96 1.51 -18.37
C ILE A 380 12.07 2.94 -18.88
N PHE A 381 12.14 3.89 -17.95
CA PHE A 381 12.37 5.30 -18.23
C PHE A 381 13.60 5.80 -17.49
N GLU A 382 14.22 6.86 -18.00
CA GLU A 382 15.31 7.53 -17.31
C GLU A 382 14.78 8.20 -16.03
N ILE A 383 15.41 7.88 -14.89
CA ILE A 383 15.05 8.47 -13.61
C ILE A 383 15.73 9.84 -13.52
N VAL A 384 14.93 10.90 -13.48
CA VAL A 384 15.45 12.25 -13.27
C VAL A 384 15.46 12.54 -11.77
N GLU A 385 16.65 12.75 -11.20
CA GLU A 385 16.80 13.15 -9.80
C GLU A 385 16.20 14.53 -9.56
N GLY A 386 15.24 14.61 -8.65
CA GLY A 386 14.65 15.88 -8.22
C GLY A 386 15.45 16.52 -7.07
N THR A 387 15.16 17.78 -6.76
CA THR A 387 15.77 18.41 -5.58
C THR A 387 15.18 17.84 -4.27
N TYR A 388 15.89 16.92 -3.63
CA TYR A 388 15.43 16.12 -2.46
C TYR A 388 15.04 16.91 -1.19
N LYS A 389 15.21 18.25 -1.16
CA LYS A 389 15.00 19.02 0.08
C LYS A 389 13.56 18.98 0.59
N ASN A 390 12.53 18.83 -0.26
CA ASN A 390 11.13 18.98 0.17
C ASN A 390 10.11 17.99 -0.44
N GLY A 391 10.56 16.91 -1.09
CA GLY A 391 9.70 15.98 -1.83
C GLY A 391 9.03 16.64 -3.05
N SER A 392 8.93 15.92 -4.16
CA SER A 392 8.46 16.48 -5.43
C SER A 392 6.94 16.47 -5.61
N ILE A 393 6.17 16.06 -4.59
CA ILE A 393 4.72 15.90 -4.68
C ILE A 393 3.98 17.00 -3.91
N ASN A 394 3.01 17.63 -4.57
CA ASN A 394 1.99 18.48 -3.98
C ASN A 394 0.67 17.71 -3.93
N TYR A 395 -0.13 17.94 -2.89
CA TYR A 395 -1.43 17.31 -2.76
C TYR A 395 -2.39 18.18 -1.93
N ASN A 396 -3.68 17.94 -2.10
CA ASN A 396 -4.74 18.50 -1.27
C ASN A 396 -5.49 17.37 -0.56
N ILE A 397 -5.88 17.57 0.69
CA ILE A 397 -6.63 16.60 1.50
C ILE A 397 -7.96 17.18 1.99
N ASP A 398 -8.93 16.30 2.19
CA ASP A 398 -10.10 16.66 3.01
C ASP A 398 -9.76 16.60 4.52
N PRO A 399 -10.67 17.04 5.40
CA PRO A 399 -10.47 17.00 6.84
C PRO A 399 -10.17 15.61 7.42
N LYS A 400 -10.40 14.52 6.67
CA LYS A 400 -10.17 13.11 7.08
C LYS A 400 -8.84 12.56 6.55
N GLY A 401 -8.03 13.42 5.94
CA GLY A 401 -6.73 13.07 5.37
C GLY A 401 -6.82 12.29 4.06
N VAL A 402 -7.97 12.27 3.39
CA VAL A 402 -8.13 11.64 2.06
C VAL A 402 -7.62 12.61 1.00
N ILE A 403 -6.70 12.15 0.16
CA ILE A 403 -6.17 12.93 -0.96
C ILE A 403 -7.30 13.23 -1.97
N LYS A 404 -7.43 14.49 -2.37
CA LYS A 404 -8.38 14.97 -3.39
C LYS A 404 -7.72 15.36 -4.70
N GLU A 405 -6.47 15.79 -4.63
CA GLU A 405 -5.68 16.20 -5.78
C GLU A 405 -4.21 15.89 -5.52
N ILE A 406 -3.47 15.55 -6.59
CA ILE A 406 -2.03 15.34 -6.56
C ILE A 406 -1.38 15.95 -7.80
N THR A 407 -0.25 16.63 -7.62
CA THR A 407 0.58 17.18 -8.69
C THR A 407 2.06 17.04 -8.34
N ILE A 408 2.94 17.15 -9.34
CA ILE A 408 4.39 17.16 -9.14
C ILE A 408 4.85 18.63 -9.13
N LYS A 409 5.74 19.02 -8.20
CA LYS A 409 6.27 20.38 -8.05
C LYS A 409 7.12 20.82 -9.25
N GLU A 410 7.87 19.88 -9.81
CA GLU A 410 8.80 20.07 -10.93
C GLU A 410 8.29 19.28 -12.14
N GLY A 411 7.22 19.75 -12.77
CA GLY A 411 6.65 19.15 -13.98
C GLY A 411 5.82 20.12 -14.83
#